data_AF-A0A925C5E5-F1
#
_entry.id   AF-A0A925C5E5-F1
#
_cell.length_a   1.000
_cell.length_b   1.000
_cell.length_c   1.000
_cell.angle_alpha   90.00
_cell.angle_beta   90.00
_cell.angle_gamma   90.00
#
_symmetry.space_group_name_H-M   'P 1'
#
loop_
_entity.id
_entity.type
_entity.pdbx_description
1 polymer ?
#
loop_
_entity_poly.entity_id
_entity_poly.type
_entity_poly.pdbx_seq_one_letter_code
_entity_poly.pdbx_strand_id
1 'polypeptide(L)'
;VGFVCDRASALGALYTLEGSRMGSAVIGMRMLAAGRPLGAPGYSFFDLRKDAAAHEWRAFKGLLDERLTSETELRRAVMAARGTFSLTRAMFNEV
;
A
#
# COMPACT_ATOMS: atom_id res chain seq x y z
N VAL A 1 13.63 12.07 -5.71
CA VAL A 1 13.07 10.95 -4.91
C VAL A 1 14.19 9.95 -4.67
N GLY A 2 14.70 9.84 -3.43
CA GLY A 2 16.00 9.20 -3.16
C GLY A 2 16.02 8.23 -1.98
N PHE A 3 14.88 7.64 -1.62
CA PHE A 3 14.78 6.73 -0.46
C PHE A 3 14.57 5.25 -0.82
N VAL A 4 14.47 4.91 -2.11
CA VAL A 4 14.47 3.51 -2.60
C VAL A 4 15.74 3.29 -3.39
N CYS A 5 16.69 2.55 -2.83
CA CYS A 5 18.02 2.35 -3.40
C CYS A 5 18.55 0.92 -3.26
N ASP A 6 17.82 0.06 -2.54
CA ASP A 6 18.16 -1.34 -2.33
C ASP A 6 16.89 -2.17 -2.09
N ARG A 7 17.07 -3.48 -1.90
CA ARG A 7 15.97 -4.41 -1.66
C ARG A 7 15.15 -4.05 -0.43
N ALA A 8 15.80 -3.70 0.68
CA ALA A 8 15.11 -3.44 1.94
C ALA A 8 14.23 -2.19 1.87
N SER A 9 14.76 -1.11 1.30
CA SER A 9 14.01 0.11 1.03
C SER A 9 12.87 -0.10 0.03
N ALA A 10 13.06 -0.93 -1.00
CA ALA A 10 11.98 -1.29 -1.93
C ALA A 10 10.83 -2.03 -1.22
N LEU A 11 11.15 -2.99 -0.35
CA LEU A 11 10.16 -3.69 0.47
C LEU A 11 9.40 -2.75 1.42
N GLY A 12 10.10 -1.76 1.96
CA GLY A 12 9.48 -0.68 2.75
C GLY A 12 8.50 0.18 1.95
N ALA A 13 8.85 0.56 0.72
CA ALA A 13 7.93 1.29 -0.15
C ALA A 13 6.70 0.44 -0.52
N LEU A 14 6.91 -0.84 -0.85
CA LEU A 14 5.84 -1.79 -1.14
C LEU A 14 4.89 -1.98 0.06
N TYR A 15 5.42 -1.99 1.29
CA TYR A 15 4.58 -2.02 2.49
C TYR A 15 3.54 -0.90 2.52
N THR A 16 3.93 0.33 2.16
CA THR A 16 2.99 1.45 2.11
C THR A 16 1.95 1.27 0.99
N LEU A 17 2.38 0.85 -0.20
CA LEU A 17 1.50 0.70 -1.37
C LEU A 17 0.51 -0.45 -1.20
N GLU A 18 0.98 -1.64 -0.80
CA GLU A 18 0.11 -2.80 -0.57
C GLU A 18 -0.81 -2.58 0.62
N GLY A 19 -0.33 -1.92 1.68
CA GLY A 19 -1.17 -1.54 2.83
C GLY A 19 -2.32 -0.60 2.44
N SER A 20 -2.11 0.25 1.42
CA SER A 20 -3.13 1.20 0.95
C SER A 20 -4.34 0.52 0.28
N ARG A 21 -4.17 -0.69 -0.28
CA ARG A 21 -5.29 -1.47 -0.87
C ARG A 21 -6.39 -1.77 0.15
N MET A 22 -6.04 -2.03 1.42
CA MET A 22 -7.08 -2.24 2.44
C MET A 22 -7.97 -1.00 2.60
N GLY A 23 -7.39 0.20 2.51
CA GLY A 23 -8.14 1.45 2.52
C GLY A 23 -8.98 1.66 1.27
N SER A 24 -8.51 1.22 0.10
CA SER A 24 -9.28 1.35 -1.15
C SER A 24 -10.55 0.50 -1.14
N ALA A 25 -10.58 -0.63 -0.42
CA ALA A 25 -11.81 -1.40 -0.21
C ALA A 25 -12.88 -0.58 0.54
N VAL A 26 -12.47 0.19 1.56
CA VAL A 26 -13.37 1.09 2.30
C VAL A 26 -13.89 2.21 1.40
N ILE A 27 -13.03 2.79 0.57
CA ILE A 27 -13.43 3.80 -0.41
C ILE A 27 -14.43 3.20 -1.41
N GLY A 28 -14.16 1.99 -1.92
CA GLY A 28 -15.06 1.27 -2.82
C GLY A 28 -16.45 1.04 -2.23
N MET A 29 -16.53 0.63 -0.95
CA MET A 29 -17.82 0.50 -0.25
C MET A 29 -18.58 1.84 -0.19
N ARG A 30 -17.89 2.96 0.08
CA ARG A 30 -18.51 4.29 0.09
C ARG A 30 -18.97 4.73 -1.29
N MET A 31 -18.21 4.40 -2.34
CA MET A 31 -18.58 4.70 -3.73
C MET A 31 -19.83 3.93 -4.16
N LEU A 32 -19.93 2.64 -3.81
CA LEU A 32 -21.15 1.84 -4.04
C LEU A 32 -22.35 2.43 -3.30
N ALA A 33 -22.19 2.80 -2.03
CA ALA A 33 -23.26 3.43 -1.25
C ALA A 33 -23.72 4.77 -1.86
N ALA A 34 -22.82 5.48 -2.55
CA ALA A 34 -23.12 6.70 -3.30
C ALA A 34 -23.65 6.44 -4.73
N GLY A 35 -23.98 5.19 -5.08
CA GLY A 35 -24.53 4.82 -6.39
C GLY A 35 -23.52 4.76 -7.53
N ARG A 36 -22.21 4.77 -7.24
CA ARG A 36 -21.16 4.66 -8.27
C ARG A 36 -20.79 3.20 -8.52
N PRO A 37 -20.93 2.68 -9.76
CA PRO A 37 -20.59 1.30 -10.07
C PRO A 37 -19.07 1.09 -10.12
N LEU A 38 -18.53 0.18 -9.31
CA LEU A 38 -17.08 -0.10 -9.26
C LEU A 38 -16.54 -0.80 -10.52
N GLY A 39 -17.42 -1.39 -11.33
CA GLY A 39 -17.06 -2.04 -12.60
C GLY A 39 -16.88 -1.07 -13.78
N ALA A 40 -17.09 0.23 -13.59
CA ALA A 40 -16.85 1.22 -14.64
C ALA A 40 -15.35 1.47 -14.85
N PRO A 41 -14.93 1.81 -16.09
CA PRO A 41 -13.56 2.23 -16.36
C PRO A 41 -13.11 3.33 -15.39
N GLY A 42 -11.95 3.15 -14.75
CA GLY A 42 -11.41 4.08 -13.75
C GLY A 42 -11.75 3.74 -12.29
N TYR A 43 -12.63 2.78 -12.02
CA TYR A 43 -12.99 2.37 -10.64
C TYR A 43 -12.53 0.96 -10.26
N SER A 44 -11.91 0.22 -11.18
CA SER A 44 -11.42 -1.14 -10.96
C SER A 44 -10.42 -1.28 -9.81
N PHE A 45 -9.68 -0.22 -9.47
CA PHE A 45 -8.78 -0.20 -8.30
C PHE A 45 -9.53 -0.34 -6.96
N PHE A 46 -10.78 0.13 -6.90
CA PHE A 46 -11.62 0.07 -5.70
C PHE A 46 -12.50 -1.18 -5.66
N ASP A 47 -12.54 -1.96 -6.74
CA ASP A 47 -13.27 -3.23 -6.81
C ASP A 47 -12.52 -4.37 -6.11
N LEU A 48 -12.30 -4.20 -4.80
CA LEU A 48 -11.67 -5.19 -3.94
C LEU A 48 -12.70 -6.12 -3.30
N ARG A 49 -13.86 -6.34 -3.94
CA ARG A 49 -14.97 -7.18 -3.46
C ARG A 49 -14.63 -8.67 -3.25
N LYS A 50 -13.35 -9.04 -3.31
CA LYS A 50 -12.86 -10.35 -2.96
C LYS A 50 -12.10 -10.20 -1.64
N ASP A 51 -12.47 -10.98 -0.63
CA ASP A 51 -11.85 -11.06 0.71
C ASP A 51 -10.32 -11.33 0.73
N ALA A 52 -9.69 -11.34 -0.44
CA ALA A 52 -8.27 -11.55 -0.66
C ALA A 52 -7.40 -10.43 -0.09
N ALA A 53 -7.82 -9.15 -0.10
CA ALA A 53 -6.92 -8.04 0.27
C ALA A 53 -6.34 -8.17 1.70
N ALA A 54 -7.17 -8.55 2.67
CA ALA A 54 -6.71 -8.76 4.05
C ALA A 54 -5.83 -10.01 4.19
N HIS A 55 -6.11 -11.07 3.42
CA HIS A 55 -5.32 -12.30 3.41
C HIS A 55 -3.96 -12.08 2.74
N GLU A 56 -3.94 -11.48 1.54
CA GLU A 56 -2.75 -11.10 0.79
C GLU A 56 -1.87 -10.14 1.58
N TRP A 57 -2.46 -9.17 2.28
CA TRP A 57 -1.71 -8.29 3.18
C TRP A 57 -1.02 -9.05 4.31
N ARG A 58 -1.71 -10.00 4.96
CA ARG A 58 -1.09 -10.83 6.01
C ARG A 58 0.04 -11.69 5.45
N ALA A 59 -0.16 -12.31 4.29
CA ALA A 59 0.88 -13.10 3.62
C ALA A 59 2.10 -12.25 3.27
N PHE A 60 1.87 -11.05 2.72
CA PHE A 60 2.93 -10.10 2.41
C PHE A 60 3.73 -9.68 3.66
N LYS A 61 3.05 -9.38 4.77
CA LYS A 61 3.76 -9.09 6.04
C LYS A 61 4.60 -10.28 6.53
N GLY A 62 4.09 -11.50 6.42
CA GLY A 62 4.87 -12.70 6.74
C GLY A 62 6.15 -12.79 5.93
N LEU A 63 6.08 -12.51 4.62
CA LEU A 63 7.27 -12.42 3.77
C LEU A 63 8.23 -11.30 4.20
N LEU A 64 7.74 -10.17 4.69
CA LEU A 64 8.62 -9.11 5.20
C LEU A 64 9.35 -9.56 6.46
N ASP A 65 8.65 -10.19 7.39
CA ASP A 65 9.22 -10.70 8.64
C ASP A 65 10.32 -11.73 8.36
N GLU A 66 10.16 -12.57 7.33
CA GLU A 66 11.16 -13.55 6.90
C GLU A 66 12.36 -12.93 6.17
N ARG A 67 12.18 -11.79 5.48
CA ARG A 67 13.18 -11.24 4.55
C ARG A 67 13.96 -10.05 5.12
N LEU A 68 13.44 -9.37 6.12
CA LEU A 68 14.06 -8.21 6.77
C LEU A 68 14.64 -8.62 8.14
N THR A 69 15.63 -9.51 8.11
CA THR A 69 16.13 -10.18 9.33
C THR A 69 17.18 -9.39 10.10
N SER A 70 17.78 -8.36 9.48
CA SER A 70 18.77 -7.51 10.14
C SER A 70 18.19 -6.15 10.54
N GLU A 71 18.67 -5.59 11.66
CA GLU A 71 18.25 -4.27 12.13
C GLU A 71 18.51 -3.17 11.09
N THR A 72 19.60 -3.30 10.31
CA THR A 72 19.93 -2.35 9.25
C THR A 72 18.95 -2.43 8.09
N GLU A 73 18.55 -3.63 7.64
CA GLU A 73 17.51 -3.77 6.60
C GLU A 73 16.17 -3.23 7.11
N LEU A 74 15.78 -3.56 8.34
CA LEU A 74 14.53 -3.07 8.94
C LEU A 74 14.50 -1.53 8.97
N ARG A 75 15.60 -0.90 9.41
CA ARG A 75 15.72 0.56 9.44
C ARG A 75 15.57 1.18 8.04
N ARG A 76 16.19 0.59 7.02
CA ARG A 76 16.08 1.06 5.63
C ARG A 76 14.65 0.91 5.09
N ALA A 77 14.00 -0.22 5.35
CA ALA A 77 12.61 -0.45 4.98
C ALA A 77 11.68 0.58 5.64
N VAL A 78 11.82 0.81 6.95
CA VAL A 78 11.01 1.80 7.68
C VAL A 78 11.20 3.22 7.15
N MET A 79 12.45 3.63 6.87
CA MET A 79 12.71 4.95 6.28
C MET A 79 12.04 5.10 4.91
N ALA A 80 12.13 4.09 4.05
CA ALA A 80 11.50 4.12 2.74
C ALA A 80 9.96 4.11 2.80
N ALA A 81 9.36 3.36 3.73
CA ALA A 81 7.93 3.39 3.97
C ALA A 81 7.45 4.79 4.38
N ARG A 82 8.16 5.44 5.32
CA ARG A 82 7.88 6.82 5.75
C ARG A 82 8.03 7.83 4.60
N GLY A 83 9.07 7.66 3.78
CA GLY A 83 9.28 8.47 2.58
C GLY A 83 8.13 8.33 1.57
N THR A 84 7.71 7.10 1.30
CA THR A 84 6.59 6.77 0.39
C THR A 84 5.30 7.41 0.86
N PHE A 85 5.00 7.29 2.15
CA PHE A 85 3.82 7.94 2.74
C PHE A 85 3.88 9.46 2.63
N SER A 86 5.04 10.06 2.87
CA SER A 86 5.22 11.52 2.80
C SER A 86 5.03 12.05 1.37
N LEU A 87 5.53 11.33 0.36
CA LEU A 87 5.28 11.68 -1.05
C LEU A 87 3.80 11.57 -1.39
N THR A 88 3.16 10.47 -0.99
CA THR A 88 1.73 10.27 -1.26
C THR A 88 0.91 11.40 -0.64
N ARG A 89 1.22 11.80 0.60
CA ARG A 89 0.58 12.95 1.25
C ARG A 89 0.82 14.25 0.50
N ALA A 90 2.04 14.51 0.03
CA ALA A 90 2.33 15.71 -0.74
C ALA A 90 1.50 15.76 -2.03
N MET A 91 1.43 14.64 -2.77
CA MET A 91 0.61 14.52 -3.98
C MET A 91 -0.88 14.79 -3.70
N PHE A 92 -1.43 14.29 -2.59
CA PHE A 92 -2.82 14.56 -2.22
C PHE A 92 -3.09 16.03 -1.88
N ASN A 93 -2.10 16.77 -1.39
CA ASN A 93 -2.26 18.20 -1.08
C ASN A 93 -2.12 19.11 -2.31
N GLU A 94 -1.64 18.57 -3.43
CA GLU A 94 -1.46 19.30 -4.70
C GLU A 94 -2.69 19.17 -5.63
N VAL A 95 -3.66 18.34 -5.30
CA VAL A 95 -4.90 18.06 -6.06
C VAL A 95 -6.10 18.70 -5.38
#